data_AF-A0A161GLC8-F1
#
_entry.id   AF-A0A161GLC8-F1
#
_cell.length_a   1.000
_cell.length_b   1.000
_cell.length_c   1.000
_cell.angle_alpha   90.00
_cell.angle_beta   90.00
_cell.angle_gamma   90.00
#
_symmetry.space_group_name_H-M   'P 1'
#
loop_
_entity.id
_entity.type
_entity.pdbx_description
1 polymer ?
#
loop_
_entity_poly.entity_id
_entity_poly.type
_entity_poly.pdbx_seq_one_letter_code
_entity_poly.pdbx_strand_id
1 'polypeptide(L)'
;MLVLVTYDVRTLEDGGKRRLRRVARACEDYGQRVQFSVFEIEVDPAQWAKLKARLEGIIEPAHDSLRYYYLGANWTRRVEHVGAKPATDLNGPLII
;
A
#
# COMPACT_ATOMS: atom_id res chain seq x y z
N MET A 1 11.87 4.65 -4.51
CA MET A 1 10.85 5.75 -4.51
C MET A 1 9.69 5.31 -3.64
N LEU A 2 8.98 6.23 -3.00
CA LEU A 2 7.75 5.89 -2.29
C LEU A 2 6.53 6.05 -3.19
N VAL A 3 5.67 5.03 -3.19
CA VAL A 3 4.33 5.06 -3.79
C VAL A 3 3.31 4.77 -2.71
N LEU A 4 2.36 5.68 -2.51
CA LEU A 4 1.20 5.43 -1.66
C LEU A 4 0.13 4.75 -2.50
N VAL A 5 -0.26 3.55 -2.08
CA VAL A 5 -1.30 2.75 -2.71
C VAL A 5 -2.55 2.80 -1.84
N THR A 6 -3.61 3.39 -2.37
CA THR A 6 -4.92 3.38 -1.72
C THR A 6 -5.82 2.39 -2.45
N TYR A 7 -6.41 1.46 -1.71
CA TYR A 7 -7.32 0.46 -2.24
C TYR A 7 -8.72 0.69 -1.69
N ASP A 8 -9.63 1.12 -2.57
CA ASP A 8 -11.06 1.16 -2.26
C ASP A 8 -11.68 -0.17 -2.68
N VAL A 9 -12.19 -0.91 -1.72
CA VAL A 9 -12.65 -2.28 -1.89
C VAL A 9 -13.97 -2.49 -1.17
N ARG A 10 -14.92 -3.08 -1.88
CA ARG A 10 -16.23 -3.39 -1.33
C ARG A 10 -16.16 -4.64 -0.45
N THR A 11 -15.74 -4.46 0.82
CA THR A 11 -15.52 -5.57 1.76
C THR A 11 -16.78 -6.30 2.24
N LEU A 12 -17.96 -5.74 1.99
CA LEU A 12 -19.26 -6.33 2.33
C LEU A 12 -19.75 -7.35 1.29
N GLU A 13 -19.20 -7.34 0.07
CA GLU A 13 -19.49 -8.36 -0.94
C GLU A 13 -18.65 -9.61 -0.71
N ASP A 14 -19.19 -10.75 -1.17
CA ASP A 14 -18.44 -12.00 -1.18
C ASP A 14 -17.14 -11.85 -1.99
N GLY A 15 -16.04 -12.20 -1.34
CA GLY A 15 -14.70 -12.10 -1.93
C GLY A 15 -13.95 -10.79 -1.69
N GLY A 16 -14.60 -9.69 -1.30
CA GLY A 16 -13.93 -8.40 -1.06
C GLY A 16 -12.84 -8.49 0.02
N LYS A 17 -13.15 -9.14 1.16
CA LYS A 17 -12.16 -9.43 2.22
C LYS A 17 -11.02 -10.34 1.75
N ARG A 18 -11.26 -11.22 0.78
CA ARG A 18 -10.21 -12.09 0.20
C ARG A 18 -9.29 -11.28 -0.71
N ARG A 19 -9.84 -10.39 -1.56
CA ARG A 19 -9.06 -9.49 -2.41
C ARG A 19 -8.20 -8.54 -1.57
N LEU A 20 -8.77 -7.92 -0.52
CA LEU A 20 -8.01 -7.09 0.41
C LEU A 20 -6.84 -7.83 1.08
N ARG A 21 -7.04 -9.08 1.54
CA ARG A 21 -5.95 -9.87 2.10
C ARG A 21 -4.85 -10.17 1.08
N ARG A 22 -5.22 -10.43 -0.19
CA ARG A 22 -4.25 -10.68 -1.27
C ARG A 22 -3.47 -9.41 -1.63
N VAL A 23 -4.14 -8.26 -1.71
CA VAL A 23 -3.52 -6.95 -1.93
C VAL A 23 -2.56 -6.63 -0.79
N ALA A 24 -3.02 -6.75 0.46
CA ALA A 24 -2.19 -6.48 1.64
C ALA A 24 -0.91 -7.32 1.64
N ARG A 25 -1.04 -8.63 1.44
CA ARG A 25 0.12 -9.53 1.38
C ARG A 25 1.07 -9.19 0.24
N ALA A 26 0.56 -8.74 -0.91
CA ALA A 26 1.42 -8.31 -2.02
C ALA A 26 2.17 -7.02 -1.71
N CYS A 27 1.56 -6.10 -0.95
CA CYS A 27 2.14 -4.82 -0.54
C CYS A 27 3.16 -4.98 0.61
N GLU A 28 2.89 -5.85 1.57
CA GLU A 28 3.75 -6.10 2.74
C GLU A 28 5.14 -6.65 2.38
N ASP A 29 5.30 -7.26 1.20
CA ASP A 29 6.60 -7.68 0.67
C ASP A 29 7.54 -6.48 0.35
N TYR A 30 6.99 -5.27 0.23
CA TYR A 30 7.69 -4.09 -0.30
C TYR A 30 7.49 -2.82 0.54
N GLY A 31 6.85 -2.92 1.70
CA GLY A 31 6.51 -1.76 2.50
C GLY A 31 5.55 -2.09 3.63
N GLN A 32 4.75 -1.09 4.02
CA GLN A 32 3.93 -1.18 5.21
C GLN A 32 2.46 -0.85 4.95
N ARG A 33 1.59 -1.51 5.71
CA ARG A 33 0.16 -1.21 5.75
C ARG A 33 -0.11 -0.18 6.84
N VAL A 34 -0.30 1.08 6.43
CA VAL A 34 -0.47 2.23 7.34
C VAL A 34 -1.91 2.45 7.78
N GLN A 35 -2.90 1.97 7.01
CA GLN A 35 -4.31 1.98 7.39
C GLN A 35 -5.01 0.68 6.94
N PHE A 36 -6.33 0.61 7.10
CA PHE A 36 -7.10 -0.58 6.72
C PHE A 36 -6.88 -1.00 5.26
N SER A 37 -6.86 -0.07 4.31
CA SER A 37 -6.62 -0.39 2.90
C SER A 37 -5.69 0.62 2.22
N VAL A 38 -4.77 1.19 3.01
CA VAL A 38 -3.73 2.11 2.52
C VAL A 38 -2.36 1.54 2.84
N PHE A 39 -1.48 1.57 1.85
CA PHE A 39 -0.16 0.95 1.89
C PHE A 39 0.90 1.93 1.39
N GLU A 40 2.00 2.03 2.13
CA GLU A 40 3.19 2.76 1.73
C GLU A 40 4.22 1.78 1.18
N ILE A 41 4.62 1.98 -0.08
CA ILE A 41 5.46 1.03 -0.82
C ILE A 41 6.77 1.71 -1.20
N GLU A 42 7.88 1.14 -0.75
CA GLU A 42 9.22 1.63 -1.06
C GLU A 42 9.92 0.66 -2.01
N VAL A 43 10.04 1.06 -3.27
CA VAL A 43 10.50 0.19 -4.36
C VAL A 43 11.33 0.93 -5.40
N ASP A 44 12.15 0.19 -6.14
CA ASP A 44 12.73 0.64 -7.41
C ASP A 44 11.69 0.56 -8.57
N PRO A 45 11.98 1.15 -9.76
CA PRO A 45 11.04 1.12 -10.89
C PRO A 45 10.68 -0.28 -11.40
N ALA A 46 11.61 -1.24 -11.36
CA ALA A 46 11.39 -2.60 -11.84
C ALA A 46 10.52 -3.41 -10.86
N GLN A 47 10.77 -3.26 -9.56
CA GLN A 47 9.93 -3.79 -8.49
C GLN A 47 8.51 -3.19 -8.55
N TRP A 48 8.40 -1.87 -8.75
CA TRP A 48 7.11 -1.20 -8.90
C TRP A 48 6.30 -1.76 -10.06
N ALA A 49 6.91 -1.93 -11.24
CA ALA A 49 6.22 -2.47 -12.41
C ALA A 49 5.64 -3.87 -12.13
N LYS A 50 6.41 -4.74 -11.46
CA LYS A 50 5.97 -6.09 -11.07
C LYS A 50 4.83 -6.05 -10.05
N LEU A 51 4.97 -5.24 -9.00
CA LEU A 51 3.95 -5.10 -7.97
C LEU A 51 2.65 -4.54 -8.55
N LYS A 52 2.72 -3.46 -9.34
CA LYS A 52 1.57 -2.85 -9.97
C LYS A 52 0.78 -3.87 -10.80
N ALA A 53 1.45 -4.63 -11.66
CA ALA A 53 0.81 -5.69 -12.45
C ALA A 53 0.16 -6.77 -11.55
N ARG A 54 0.83 -7.17 -10.46
CA ARG A 54 0.28 -8.13 -9.48
C ARG A 54 -0.98 -7.58 -8.81
N LEU A 55 -0.99 -6.30 -8.44
CA LEU A 55 -2.15 -5.65 -7.79
C LEU A 55 -3.34 -5.55 -8.75
N GLU A 56 -3.11 -5.08 -9.98
CA GLU A 56 -4.13 -4.99 -11.03
C GLU A 56 -4.73 -6.36 -11.38
N GLY A 57 -3.94 -7.45 -11.26
CA GLY A 57 -4.44 -8.83 -11.41
C GLY A 57 -5.14 -9.44 -10.19
N ILE A 58 -5.15 -8.75 -9.04
CA ILE A 58 -5.85 -9.21 -7.83
C ILE A 58 -7.25 -8.58 -7.70
N ILE A 59 -7.38 -7.32 -8.08
CA ILE A 59 -8.61 -6.54 -7.90
C ILE A 59 -9.70 -6.93 -8.90
N GLU A 60 -10.93 -6.54 -8.61
CA GLU A 60 -12.04 -6.59 -9.56
C GLU A 60 -12.38 -5.15 -9.98
N PRO A 61 -11.92 -4.66 -11.16
CA PRO A 61 -12.09 -3.25 -11.55
C PRO A 61 -13.53 -2.79 -11.69
N ALA A 62 -14.49 -3.71 -11.84
CA ALA A 62 -15.92 -3.36 -11.86
C ALA A 62 -16.46 -2.94 -10.47
N HIS A 63 -15.78 -3.36 -9.38
CA HIS A 63 -16.25 -3.17 -8.01
C HIS A 63 -15.25 -2.44 -7.11
N ASP A 64 -13.96 -2.48 -7.46
CA ASP A 64 -12.87 -1.94 -6.67
C ASP A 64 -12.11 -0.86 -7.44
N SER A 65 -11.35 -0.03 -6.72
CA SER A 65 -10.40 0.89 -7.35
C SER A 65 -9.05 0.95 -6.62
N LEU A 66 -7.99 1.11 -7.40
CA LEU A 66 -6.65 1.41 -6.91
C LEU A 66 -6.27 2.82 -7.33
N ARG A 67 -5.68 3.58 -6.42
CA ARG A 67 -5.01 4.84 -6.76
C ARG A 67 -3.58 4.79 -6.27
N TYR A 68 -2.69 5.30 -7.11
CA TYR A 68 -1.26 5.33 -6.88
C TYR A 68 -0.79 6.78 -6.82
N TYR A 69 -0.22 7.18 -5.69
CA TYR A 69 0.35 8.51 -5.51
C TYR A 69 1.88 8.37 -5.45
N TYR A 70 2.55 8.91 -6.46
CA TYR A 70 4.00 8.87 -6.58
C TYR A 70 4.62 10.00 -5.76
N LEU A 71 5.09 9.69 -4.56
CA LEU A 71 5.68 10.68 -3.65
C LEU A 71 7.17 10.93 -3.93
N GLY A 72 7.81 10.04 -4.70
CA GLY A 72 9.19 10.17 -5.16
C GLY A 72 10.22 9.79 -4.10
N ALA A 73 11.47 10.24 -4.27
CA ALA A 73 12.56 9.92 -3.36
C ALA A 73 12.55 10.77 -2.08
N ASN A 74 12.11 12.03 -2.16
CA ASN A 74 12.11 12.99 -1.03
C ASN A 74 10.73 13.09 -0.38
N TRP A 75 10.14 11.94 -0.06
CA TRP A 75 8.76 11.81 0.41
C TRP A 75 8.59 12.07 1.91
N THR A 76 9.63 11.87 2.71
CA THR A 76 9.58 11.89 4.20
C THR A 76 8.95 13.17 4.76
N ARG A 77 9.28 14.34 4.18
CA ARG A 77 8.71 15.64 4.58
C ARG A 77 7.28 15.91 4.10
N ARG A 78 6.66 14.98 3.37
CA ARG A 78 5.35 15.13 2.72
C ARG A 78 4.27 14.25 3.34
N VAL A 79 4.62 13.48 4.37
CA VAL A 79 3.72 12.55 5.05
C VAL A 79 3.64 12.97 6.51
N GLU A 80 2.41 13.17 6.99
CA GLU A 80 2.11 13.46 8.38
C GLU A 80 0.98 12.52 8.83
N HIS A 81 1.14 11.92 10.00
CA HIS A 81 0.16 11.01 10.59
C HIS A 81 -0.46 11.65 11.83
N VAL A 82 -1.79 11.64 11.92
CA VAL A 82 -2.53 12.07 13.10
C VAL A 82 -3.47 10.94 13.55
N GLY A 83 -3.48 10.64 14.85
CA GLY A 83 -4.41 9.67 15.46
C GLY A 83 -3.78 8.31 15.73
N ALA A 84 -4.63 7.29 15.85
CA ALA A 84 -4.21 5.97 16.31
C ALA A 84 -3.25 5.25 15.34
N LYS A 85 -2.40 4.38 15.89
CA LYS A 85 -1.50 3.45 15.17
C LYS A 85 -0.53 4.16 14.23
N PRO A 86 0.50 4.85 14.77
CA PRO A 86 1.53 5.44 13.93
C PRO A 86 2.15 4.38 13.02
N ALA A 87 2.41 4.76 11.78
CA ALA A 87 3.19 3.95 10.85
C ALA A 87 4.58 3.67 11.46
N THR A 88 5.11 2.47 11.26
CA THR A 88 6.45 2.13 11.73
C THR A 88 7.46 2.90 10.89
N ASP A 89 8.39 3.61 11.55
CA ASP A 89 9.51 4.22 10.83
C ASP A 89 10.47 3.12 10.38
N LEU A 90 10.36 2.70 9.12
CA LEU A 90 11.23 1.68 8.52
C LEU A 90 12.70 2.13 8.41
N ASN A 91 12.97 3.44 8.53
CA ASN A 91 14.32 4.00 8.57
C ASN A 91 14.81 4.28 10.00
N GLY A 92 13.94 4.05 11.00
CA GLY A 92 14.26 4.21 12.40
C GLY A 92 15.18 3.10 12.93
N PRO A 93 15.82 3.31 14.09
CA PRO A 93 16.62 2.28 14.72
C PRO A 93 15.78 1.04 15.05
N LEU A 94 16.33 -0.15 14.75
CA LEU A 94 15.64 -1.44 14.97
C LEU A 94 15.43 -1.78 16.45
N ILE A 95 16.23 -1.18 17.34
CA ILE A 95 16.17 -1.33 18.80
C ILE A 95 16.46 0.06 19.40
N ILE A 96 15.67 0.47 20.39
CA ILE A 96 15.85 1.70 21.17
C ILE A 96 16.36 1.32 22.56
#